data_AF-A0A2N0NUN8-F1
#
_entry.id   AF-A0A2N0NUN8-F1
#
_cell.length_a   1.000
_cell.length_b   1.000
_cell.length_c   1.000
_cell.angle_alpha   90.00
_cell.angle_beta   90.00
_cell.angle_gamma   90.00
#
_symmetry.space_group_name_H-M   'P 1'
#
loop_
_entity.id
_entity.type
_entity.pdbx_description
1 polymer ?
#
loop_
_entity_poly.entity_id
_entity_poly.type
_entity_poly.pdbx_seq_one_letter_code
_entity_poly.pdbx_strand_id
1 'polypeptide(L)'
;CQNLKLLLLITSNYYVDETENEILKNREEILKILIKSAPTNLREIRFFNEFNVSLEVLEEFLEKWRDRPALSILTSNSIYEGEDYKNLINKYKNNGVIKSFKFESFVNVEDMNFKL
;
A
#
# COMPACT_ATOMS: atom_id res chain seq x y z
N CYS A 1 9.82 -5.93 15.48
CA CYS A 1 10.87 -5.30 14.65
C CYS A 1 10.84 -3.78 14.81
N GLN A 2 11.77 -3.18 15.57
CA GLN A 2 11.82 -1.71 15.69
C GLN A 2 12.51 -1.03 14.49
N ASN A 3 13.23 -1.77 13.65
CA ASN A 3 14.06 -1.21 12.57
C ASN A 3 13.50 -1.43 11.16
N LEU A 4 12.29 -1.97 11.02
CA LEU A 4 11.67 -2.18 9.71
C LEU A 4 11.35 -0.80 9.10
N LYS A 5 11.96 -0.50 7.95
CA LYS A 5 11.79 0.78 7.23
C LYS A 5 10.99 0.63 5.94
N LEU A 6 11.06 -0.53 5.31
CA LEU A 6 10.44 -0.84 4.03
C LEU A 6 9.78 -2.22 4.13
N LEU A 7 8.57 -2.35 3.61
CA LEU A 7 7.86 -3.62 3.49
C LEU A 7 7.36 -3.82 2.06
N LEU A 8 7.73 -4.93 1.42
CA LEU A 8 7.19 -5.36 0.13
C LEU A 8 6.08 -6.39 0.37
N LEU A 9 4.87 -6.10 -0.11
CA LEU A 9 3.72 -6.98 -0.02
C LEU A 9 3.52 -7.68 -1.37
N ILE A 10 3.69 -9.00 -1.37
CA ILE A 10 3.49 -9.86 -2.52
C ILE A 10 2.32 -10.79 -2.20
N THR A 11 1.26 -10.72 -3.00
CA THR A 11 0.15 -11.69 -2.94
C THR A 11 0.07 -12.39 -4.29
N SER A 12 0.16 -13.72 -4.28
CA SER A 12 0.00 -14.56 -5.48
C SER A 12 -1.33 -15.29 -5.38
N ASN A 13 -2.17 -15.10 -6.39
CA ASN A 13 -3.49 -15.74 -6.47
C ASN A 13 -3.50 -16.93 -7.44
N TYR A 14 -2.33 -17.33 -7.97
CA TYR A 14 -2.23 -18.31 -9.06
C TYR A 14 -2.53 -19.76 -8.65
N TYR A 15 -2.47 -20.07 -7.34
CA TYR A 15 -2.54 -21.44 -6.84
C TYR A 15 -3.61 -21.66 -5.77
N VAL A 16 -4.46 -20.66 -5.53
CA VAL A 16 -5.48 -20.71 -4.49
C VAL A 16 -6.85 -20.62 -5.14
N ASP A 17 -7.75 -21.53 -4.80
CA ASP A 17 -9.16 -21.52 -5.20
C ASP A 17 -9.93 -20.46 -4.37
N GLU A 18 -9.39 -19.24 -4.34
CA GLU A 18 -9.95 -18.09 -3.63
C GLU A 18 -10.75 -17.24 -4.61
N THR A 19 -11.93 -16.80 -4.18
CA THR A 19 -12.71 -15.81 -4.91
C THR A 19 -12.06 -14.43 -4.82
N GLU A 20 -12.36 -13.55 -5.78
CA GLU A 20 -11.90 -12.15 -5.74
C GLU A 20 -12.27 -11.45 -4.42
N ASN A 21 -13.46 -11.72 -3.88
CA ASN A 21 -13.90 -11.18 -2.59
C ASN A 21 -13.04 -11.65 -1.42
N GLU A 22 -12.64 -12.93 -1.40
CA GLU A 22 -11.74 -13.47 -0.36
C GLU A 22 -10.36 -12.84 -0.45
N ILE A 23 -9.83 -12.68 -1.66
CA ILE A 23 -8.55 -12.01 -1.93
C ILE A 23 -8.59 -10.56 -1.41
N LEU A 24 -9.63 -9.79 -1.75
CA LEU A 24 -9.78 -8.40 -1.30
C LEU A 24 -9.90 -8.30 0.22
N LYS A 25 -10.68 -9.21 0.84
CA LYS A 25 -10.81 -9.29 2.30
C LYS A 25 -9.48 -9.62 2.98
N ASN A 26 -8.70 -10.55 2.42
CA ASN A 26 -7.37 -10.90 2.93
C ASN A 26 -6.43 -9.68 2.87
N ARG A 27 -6.47 -8.91 1.78
CA ARG A 27 -5.68 -7.67 1.62
C ARG A 27 -6.11 -6.56 2.58
N GLU A 28 -7.41 -6.41 2.81
CA GLU A 28 -7.94 -5.50 3.85
C GLU A 28 -7.43 -5.88 5.25
N GLU A 29 -7.46 -7.17 5.60
CA GLU A 29 -6.95 -7.66 6.88
C GLU A 29 -5.44 -7.42 7.03
N ILE A 30 -4.66 -7.58 5.95
CA ILE A 30 -3.24 -7.20 5.94
C ILE A 30 -3.06 -5.72 6.29
N LEU A 31 -3.83 -4.81 5.68
CA LEU A 31 -3.76 -3.38 5.99
C LEU A 31 -4.16 -3.08 7.44
N LYS A 32 -5.19 -3.74 7.98
CA LYS A 32 -5.57 -3.63 9.40
C LYS A 32 -4.45 -4.09 10.33
N ILE A 33 -3.75 -5.17 9.99
CA ILE A 33 -2.59 -5.65 10.74
C ILE A 33 -1.46 -4.61 10.70
N LEU A 34 -1.21 -3.97 9.56
CA LEU A 34 -0.20 -2.91 9.46
C LEU A 34 -0.55 -1.71 10.35
N ILE A 35 -1.81 -1.28 10.41
CA ILE A 35 -2.24 -0.23 11.34
C ILE A 35 -1.98 -0.60 12.80
N LYS A 36 -2.14 -1.87 13.18
CA LYS A 36 -1.99 -2.32 14.57
C LYS A 36 -0.54 -2.60 14.95
N SER A 37 0.24 -3.13 14.02
CA SER A 37 1.50 -3.82 14.34
C SER A 37 2.73 -3.24 13.63
N ALA A 38 2.55 -2.39 12.60
CA ALA A 38 3.71 -1.81 11.93
C ALA A 38 4.48 -0.89 12.89
N PRO A 39 5.83 -0.96 12.91
CA PRO A 39 6.63 -0.08 13.74
C PRO A 39 6.55 1.36 13.25
N THR A 40 6.76 2.31 14.15
CA THR A 40 6.81 3.75 13.85
C THR A 40 7.92 4.14 12.88
N ASN A 41 8.89 3.25 12.65
CA ASN A 41 9.99 3.43 11.71
C ASN A 41 9.70 2.94 10.29
N LEU A 42 8.55 2.30 10.05
CA LEU A 42 8.12 1.97 8.69
C LEU A 42 7.87 3.28 7.95
N ARG A 43 8.57 3.45 6.82
CA ARG A 43 8.54 4.65 5.98
C ARG A 43 8.08 4.35 4.58
N GLU A 44 8.14 3.09 4.17
CA GLU A 44 7.79 2.67 2.81
C GLU A 44 7.04 1.35 2.80
N ILE A 45 5.95 1.30 2.04
CA ILE A 45 5.24 0.06 1.71
C ILE A 45 5.17 -0.06 0.20
N ARG A 46 5.44 -1.25 -0.32
CA ARG A 46 5.35 -1.56 -1.73
C ARG A 46 4.24 -2.58 -1.98
N PHE A 47 3.29 -2.23 -2.85
CA PHE A 47 2.23 -3.10 -3.32
C PHE A 47 2.66 -3.74 -4.63
N PHE A 48 3.07 -5.00 -4.58
CA PHE A 48 3.57 -5.69 -5.76
C PHE A 48 2.45 -6.34 -6.55
N ASN A 49 2.61 -6.30 -7.88
CA ASN A 49 1.76 -6.96 -8.84
C ASN A 49 0.27 -6.59 -8.69
N GLU A 50 -0.58 -7.60 -8.52
CA GLU A 50 -2.03 -7.47 -8.42
C GLU A 50 -2.51 -7.03 -7.03
N PHE A 51 -1.62 -6.58 -6.13
CA PHE A 51 -2.05 -6.08 -4.83
C PHE A 51 -2.87 -4.80 -4.99
N ASN A 52 -4.20 -4.93 -4.86
CA ASN A 52 -5.14 -3.83 -4.81
C ASN A 52 -6.07 -3.96 -3.59
N VAL A 53 -6.66 -2.84 -3.21
CA VAL A 53 -7.75 -2.76 -2.22
C VAL A 53 -8.79 -1.79 -2.74
N SER A 54 -10.02 -1.86 -2.24
CA SER A 54 -11.04 -0.88 -2.60
C SER A 54 -10.64 0.54 -2.18
N LEU A 55 -11.31 1.54 -2.77
CA LEU A 55 -11.07 2.94 -2.46
C LEU A 55 -11.37 3.24 -0.98
N GLU A 56 -12.44 2.67 -0.44
CA GLU A 56 -12.85 2.82 0.96
C GLU A 56 -11.82 2.22 1.92
N VAL A 57 -11.30 1.03 1.60
CA VAL A 57 -10.27 0.37 2.40
C VAL A 57 -8.96 1.16 2.38
N LEU A 58 -8.57 1.72 1.22
CA LEU A 58 -7.41 2.59 1.13
C LEU A 58 -7.60 3.88 1.95
N GLU A 59 -8.78 4.50 1.89
CA GLU A 59 -9.09 5.70 2.67
C GLU A 59 -9.01 5.42 4.17
N GLU A 60 -9.63 4.33 4.64
CA GLU A 60 -9.58 3.92 6.05
C GLU A 60 -8.14 3.68 6.51
N PHE A 61 -7.33 3.01 5.70
CA PHE A 61 -5.92 2.77 5.99
C PHE A 61 -5.14 4.09 6.15
N LEU A 62 -5.30 5.01 5.20
CA LEU A 62 -4.60 6.30 5.22
C LEU A 62 -5.07 7.18 6.38
N GLU A 63 -6.37 7.19 6.68
CA GLU A 63 -6.93 7.93 7.81
C GLU A 63 -6.32 7.45 9.13
N LYS A 64 -6.24 6.13 9.32
CA LYS A 64 -5.63 5.53 10.51
C LYS A 64 -4.09 5.65 10.54
N TRP A 65 -3.47 6.10 9.45
CA TRP A 65 -2.03 6.36 9.39
C TRP A 65 -1.64 7.79 9.81
N ARG A 66 -2.59 8.70 10.08
CA ARG A 66 -2.32 10.13 10.34
C ARG A 66 -1.35 10.41 11.48
N ASP A 67 -1.42 9.65 12.57
CA ASP A 67 -0.56 9.86 13.75
C ASP A 67 0.80 9.15 13.65
N ARG A 68 1.09 8.60 12.47
CA ARG A 68 2.37 7.96 12.13
C ARG A 68 3.14 8.87 11.20
N PRO A 69 4.48 8.73 11.14
CA PRO A 69 5.23 9.53 10.19
C PRO A 69 4.85 9.18 8.75
N ALA A 70 4.97 10.18 7.88
CA ALA A 70 4.52 10.12 6.49
C ALA A 70 5.04 8.87 5.75
N LEU A 71 4.13 8.22 5.04
CA LEU A 71 4.37 6.96 4.34
C LEU A 71 4.66 7.19 2.85
N SER A 72 5.69 6.54 2.35
CA SER A 72 5.94 6.38 0.92
C SER A 72 5.30 5.09 0.42
N ILE A 73 4.57 5.15 -0.69
CA ILE A 73 3.91 4.00 -1.29
C ILE A 73 4.40 3.84 -2.74
N LEU A 74 4.81 2.63 -3.08
CA LEU A 74 5.16 2.24 -4.44
C LEU A 74 4.25 1.11 -4.89
N THR A 75 3.71 1.19 -6.10
CA THR A 75 2.82 0.15 -6.62
C THR A 75 3.10 -0.11 -8.09
N SER A 76 2.79 -1.32 -8.53
CA SER A 76 2.75 -1.69 -9.95
C SER A 76 1.35 -1.97 -10.46
N ASN A 77 0.33 -1.76 -9.61
CA ASN A 77 -1.06 -1.98 -9.99
C ASN A 77 -1.65 -0.71 -10.61
N SER A 78 -2.15 -0.82 -11.84
CA SER A 78 -2.67 0.32 -12.61
C SER A 78 -4.02 0.84 -12.10
N ILE A 79 -4.72 0.12 -11.21
CA ILE A 79 -5.96 0.61 -10.60
C ILE A 79 -5.77 1.95 -9.89
N TYR A 80 -4.58 2.17 -9.30
CA TYR A 80 -4.23 3.38 -8.59
C TYR A 80 -4.00 4.59 -9.50
N GLU A 81 -3.94 4.37 -10.83
CA GLU A 81 -3.93 5.46 -11.81
C GLU A 81 -5.34 5.97 -12.14
N GLY A 82 -6.40 5.33 -11.62
CA GLY A 82 -7.78 5.80 -11.74
C GLY A 82 -8.01 7.14 -11.02
N GLU A 83 -8.91 7.95 -11.56
CA GLU A 83 -9.18 9.32 -11.09
C GLU A 83 -9.55 9.37 -9.60
N ASP A 84 -10.44 8.48 -9.15
CA ASP A 84 -10.87 8.45 -7.74
C ASP A 84 -9.71 8.12 -6.79
N TYR A 85 -8.84 7.16 -7.17
CA TYR A 85 -7.65 6.82 -6.39
C TYR A 85 -6.64 7.96 -6.38
N LYS A 86 -6.38 8.60 -7.52
CA LYS A 86 -5.50 9.77 -7.61
C LYS A 86 -5.99 10.92 -6.74
N ASN A 87 -7.29 11.19 -6.74
CA ASN A 87 -7.90 12.23 -5.90
C ASN A 87 -7.74 11.92 -4.41
N LEU A 88 -8.00 10.67 -4.00
CA LEU A 88 -7.78 10.22 -2.63
C LEU A 88 -6.31 10.33 -2.22
N ILE A 89 -5.39 9.85 -3.05
CA ILE A 89 -3.95 9.91 -2.81
C ILE A 89 -3.49 11.37 -2.66
N ASN A 90 -3.96 12.27 -3.54
CA ASN A 90 -3.61 13.68 -3.49
C ASN A 90 -4.15 14.36 -2.21
N LYS A 91 -5.37 14.03 -1.78
CA LYS A 91 -5.93 14.47 -0.48
C LYS A 91 -4.99 14.11 0.68
N TYR A 92 -4.50 12.88 0.73
CA TYR A 92 -3.62 12.42 1.82
C TYR A 92 -2.15 12.85 1.67
N LYS A 93 -1.69 13.17 0.46
CA LYS A 93 -0.42 13.89 0.22
C LYS A 93 -0.47 15.30 0.80
N ASN A 94 -1.53 16.06 0.48
CA ASN A 94 -1.71 17.43 0.96
C ASN A 94 -1.82 17.52 2.48
N ASN A 95 -2.37 16.48 3.12
CA ASN A 95 -2.49 16.38 4.58
C ASN A 95 -1.24 15.80 5.27
N GLY A 96 -0.15 15.53 4.52
CA GLY A 96 1.12 15.06 5.08
C GLY A 96 1.16 13.58 5.48
N VAL A 97 0.11 12.80 5.24
CA VAL A 97 0.07 11.35 5.53
C VAL A 97 0.90 10.57 4.52
N ILE A 98 0.79 10.93 3.25
CA ILE A 98 1.57 10.33 2.17
C ILE A 98 2.76 11.23 1.86
N LYS A 99 3.97 10.71 2.00
CA LYS A 99 5.20 11.38 1.57
C LYS A 99 5.37 11.33 0.05
N SER A 100 5.20 10.13 -0.53
CA SER A 100 5.27 9.90 -1.97
C SER A 100 4.37 8.73 -2.35
N PHE A 101 3.80 8.80 -3.55
CA PHE A 101 3.05 7.70 -4.16
C PHE A 101 3.46 7.63 -5.62
N LYS A 102 3.95 6.47 -6.08
CA LYS A 102 4.32 6.26 -7.49
C LYS A 102 3.79 4.92 -7.99
N PHE A 103 3.31 4.94 -9.23
CA PHE A 103 3.06 3.76 -10.05
C PHE A 103 4.31 3.48 -10.89
N GLU A 104 4.82 2.25 -10.84
CA GLU A 104 6.06 1.83 -11.49
C GLU A 104 5.95 0.40 -12.06
N SER A 105 6.90 0.01 -12.92
CA SER A 105 6.96 -1.36 -13.43
C SER A 105 7.19 -2.38 -12.32
N PHE A 106 6.73 -3.64 -12.50
CA PHE A 106 6.96 -4.73 -11.55
C PHE A 106 8.44 -4.85 -11.14
N VAL A 107 9.36 -4.71 -12.10
CA VAL A 107 10.82 -4.76 -11.88
C VAL A 107 11.27 -3.69 -10.87
N ASN A 108 10.77 -2.46 -11.00
CA ASN A 108 11.12 -1.36 -10.09
C ASN A 108 10.51 -1.54 -8.70
N VAL A 109 9.30 -2.08 -8.60
CA VAL A 109 8.65 -2.34 -7.32
C VAL A 109 9.36 -3.45 -6.55
N GLU A 110 9.79 -4.51 -7.25
CA GLU A 110 10.56 -5.61 -6.66
C GLU A 110 11.99 -5.21 -6.27
N ASP A 111 12.64 -4.30 -7.02
CA ASP A 111 13.98 -3.84 -6.71
C ASP A 111 14.02 -2.99 -5.44
N MET A 112 14.39 -3.62 -4.32
CA MET A 112 14.50 -2.98 -3.00
C MET A 112 15.52 -1.82 -2.95
N ASN A 113 16.36 -1.64 -3.97
CA ASN A 113 17.27 -0.51 -4.12
C ASN A 113 16.68 0.67 -4.90
N PHE A 114 15.53 0.48 -5.54
CA PHE A 114 14.78 1.53 -6.23
C PHE A 114 14.42 2.65 -5.25
N LYS A 115 14.60 3.90 -5.67
CA LYS A 115 14.43 5.08 -4.80
C LYS A 115 13.20 5.90 -5.22
N LEU A 116 12.36 6.21 -4.23
CA LEU A 116 11.19 7.08 -4.35
C LEU A 116 11.54 8.57 -4.24
#